data_AF-A0A2M9PDX2-F1
#
_entry.id   AF-A0A2M9PDX2-F1
#
_cell.length_a   1.000
_cell.length_b   1.000
_cell.length_c   1.000
_cell.angle_alpha   90.00
_cell.angle_beta   90.00
_cell.angle_gamma   90.00
#
_symmetry.space_group_name_H-M   'P 1'
#
loop_
_entity.id
_entity.type
_entity.pdbx_description
1 polymer ?
#
loop_
_entity_poly.entity_id
_entity_poly.type
_entity_poly.pdbx_seq_one_letter_code
_entity_poly.pdbx_strand_id
1 'polypeptide(L)'
;ARPAIRFKASEIRALDVENDLAWLWDEDAPTAFLIATSDDSLNMSTALRIETAMQRRRLPHVLICVRQWDAVAHGGPAHANPLLHIITFGNSRVTARGWAGRQSQQLLTAKALNAHYEARRDQEDAWDGLADLYRRANLRAVRHGSSRLLDLGLQWRGMATGVLPRVDLAALPELARAMRAPLGRDRPPAGSAEAELWEAARSEHSRWLIDRATSGFRPAHGSRSDVLRRQTLMVDFRDLSEEVRRYDNHLLEVLAQLKNCCAPLALVRRVATIDDAGDPVEGHGDGATELQVRIPDPYRLADAARLAARVQAWARAQTACRLHLLIHDPAEYPRRVEPDALLGVASLVEGLDSGIVCDVTWRSDAAEPHA
;
A
#
# COMPACT_ATOMS: atom_id res chain seq x y z
N ALA A 1 7.51 3.14 29.79
CA ALA A 1 6.53 2.03 29.79
C ALA A 1 6.79 1.15 28.57
N ARG A 2 6.65 -0.18 28.63
CA ARG A 2 6.69 -1.01 27.41
C ARG A 2 5.46 -0.66 26.57
N PRO A 3 5.58 -0.43 25.25
CA PRO A 3 4.39 -0.31 24.40
C PRO A 3 3.58 -1.59 24.55
N ALA A 4 2.35 -1.46 25.04
CA ALA A 4 1.45 -2.59 25.25
C ALA A 4 0.92 -3.02 23.88
N ILE A 5 1.57 -3.99 23.24
CA ILE A 5 1.06 -4.61 22.03
C ILE A 5 -0.19 -5.41 22.44
N ARG A 6 -1.37 -4.92 22.06
CA ARG A 6 -2.65 -5.61 22.28
C ARG A 6 -2.87 -6.59 21.14
N PHE A 7 -2.96 -7.87 21.46
CA PHE A 7 -3.31 -8.91 20.49
C PHE A 7 -4.82 -9.16 20.54
N LYS A 8 -5.50 -8.95 19.41
CA LYS A 8 -6.88 -9.40 19.20
C LYS A 8 -6.83 -10.62 18.29
N ALA A 9 -7.17 -11.79 18.83
CA ALA A 9 -7.28 -13.00 18.04
C ALA A 9 -8.67 -13.06 17.40
N SER A 10 -8.72 -13.27 16.09
CA SER A 10 -9.96 -13.50 15.33
C SER A 10 -9.80 -14.76 14.50
N GLU A 11 -10.87 -15.53 14.36
CA GLU A 11 -10.89 -16.68 13.46
C GLU A 11 -10.94 -16.20 12.00
N ILE A 12 -9.90 -16.52 11.21
CA ILE A 12 -9.75 -15.96 9.86
C ILE A 12 -10.91 -16.32 8.93
N ARG A 13 -11.53 -17.49 9.16
CA ARG A 13 -12.65 -18.01 8.35
C ARG A 13 -13.97 -17.32 8.66
N ALA A 14 -14.09 -16.78 9.87
CA ALA A 14 -15.25 -16.00 10.30
C ALA A 14 -15.05 -14.49 10.09
N LEU A 15 -13.85 -14.06 9.66
CA LEU A 15 -13.55 -12.66 9.40
C LEU A 15 -14.26 -12.20 8.12
N ASP A 16 -15.32 -11.43 8.29
CA ASP A 16 -15.93 -10.66 7.21
C ASP A 16 -15.12 -9.39 7.03
N VAL A 17 -13.98 -9.52 6.33
CA VAL A 17 -13.05 -8.42 6.09
C VAL A 17 -13.71 -7.17 5.50
N GLU A 18 -14.81 -7.31 4.76
CA GLU A 18 -15.51 -6.15 4.24
C GLU A 18 -16.22 -5.43 5.38
N ASN A 19 -17.04 -6.09 6.20
CA ASN A 19 -17.78 -5.44 7.29
C ASN A 19 -16.94 -5.18 8.56
N ASP A 20 -16.05 -6.10 8.89
CA ASP A 20 -15.17 -6.11 10.06
C ASP A 20 -13.91 -5.27 9.87
N LEU A 21 -13.87 -4.25 9.01
CA LEU A 21 -12.77 -3.27 8.98
C LEU A 21 -13.23 -1.84 9.20
N ALA A 22 -14.53 -1.61 9.42
CA ALA A 22 -15.06 -0.28 9.74
C ALA A 22 -14.43 0.34 10.99
N TRP A 23 -14.08 -0.49 11.98
CA TRP A 23 -13.40 -0.10 13.22
C TRP A 23 -11.93 0.34 13.04
N LEU A 24 -11.36 0.26 11.82
CA LEU A 24 -10.02 0.81 11.55
C LEU A 24 -9.96 2.35 11.67
N TRP A 25 -11.10 3.03 11.77
CA TRP A 25 -11.19 4.46 12.08
C TRP A 25 -11.15 4.76 13.58
N ASP A 26 -11.30 3.76 14.44
CA ASP A 26 -11.37 3.97 15.89
C ASP A 26 -9.98 4.31 16.46
N GLU A 27 -9.95 5.09 17.55
CA GLU A 27 -8.71 5.50 18.22
C GLU A 27 -7.88 4.29 18.73
N ASP A 28 -8.55 3.14 18.96
CA ASP A 28 -7.97 1.86 19.35
C ASP A 28 -7.71 0.90 18.16
N ALA A 29 -7.76 1.39 16.90
CA ALA A 29 -7.52 0.58 15.72
C ALA A 29 -6.11 -0.05 15.69
N PRO A 30 -5.95 -1.28 15.16
CA PRO A 30 -4.69 -1.99 15.09
C PRO A 30 -3.75 -1.25 14.17
N THR A 31 -2.52 -1.09 14.63
CA THR A 31 -1.45 -0.53 13.81
C THR A 31 -0.80 -1.59 12.90
N ALA A 32 -1.13 -2.87 13.09
CA ALA A 32 -0.72 -3.97 12.23
C ALA A 32 -1.67 -5.19 12.32
N PHE A 33 -1.85 -5.89 11.21
CA PHE A 33 -2.45 -7.23 11.14
C PHE A 33 -1.36 -8.29 11.05
N LEU A 34 -1.43 -9.32 11.89
CA LEU A 34 -0.61 -10.52 11.75
C LEU A 34 -1.49 -11.70 11.36
N ILE A 35 -1.28 -12.23 10.17
CA ILE A 35 -2.02 -13.34 9.59
C ILE A 35 -1.12 -14.58 9.63
N ALA A 36 -1.49 -15.56 10.44
CA ALA A 36 -0.64 -16.71 10.71
C ALA A 36 -1.43 -18.01 10.93
N THR A 37 -2.15 -18.48 9.90
CA THR A 37 -2.73 -19.83 9.86
C THR A 37 -1.77 -20.83 9.24
N SER A 38 -1.99 -22.13 9.41
CA SER A 38 -1.17 -23.21 8.81
C SER A 38 -1.29 -23.33 7.29
N ASP A 39 -2.06 -22.46 6.63
CA ASP A 39 -2.31 -22.47 5.19
C ASP A 39 -1.84 -21.15 4.59
N ASP A 40 -0.81 -21.22 3.74
CA ASP A 40 -0.21 -20.04 3.11
C ASP A 40 -1.13 -19.37 2.10
N SER A 41 -1.93 -20.16 1.38
CA SER A 41 -2.93 -19.60 0.46
C SER A 41 -4.02 -18.87 1.21
N LEU A 42 -4.43 -19.38 2.36
CA LEU A 42 -5.37 -18.70 3.25
C LEU A 42 -4.78 -17.42 3.85
N ASN A 43 -3.50 -17.44 4.23
CA ASN A 43 -2.85 -16.25 4.76
C ASN A 43 -2.72 -15.15 3.71
N MET A 44 -2.30 -15.51 2.50
CA MET A 44 -2.12 -14.60 1.38
C MET A 44 -3.44 -14.04 0.85
N SER A 45 -4.47 -14.90 0.73
CA SER A 45 -5.81 -14.47 0.31
C SER A 45 -6.45 -13.54 1.34
N THR A 46 -6.26 -13.79 2.64
CA THR A 46 -6.76 -12.88 3.68
C THR A 46 -6.03 -11.53 3.64
N ALA A 47 -4.72 -11.53 3.45
CA ALA A 47 -3.95 -10.29 3.31
C ALA A 47 -4.42 -9.45 2.12
N LEU A 48 -4.65 -10.10 0.97
CA LEU A 48 -5.23 -9.49 -0.22
C LEU A 48 -6.63 -8.93 0.06
N ARG A 49 -7.50 -9.67 0.77
CA ARG A 49 -8.83 -9.19 1.14
C ARG A 49 -8.74 -7.94 2.03
N ILE A 50 -7.87 -7.94 3.05
CA ILE A 50 -7.71 -6.79 3.96
C ILE A 50 -7.19 -5.57 3.20
N GLU A 51 -6.16 -5.75 2.37
CA GLU A 51 -5.64 -4.65 1.57
C GLU A 51 -6.66 -4.13 0.57
N THR A 52 -7.38 -5.03 -0.11
CA THR A 52 -8.42 -4.64 -1.06
C THR A 52 -9.52 -3.86 -0.35
N ALA A 53 -9.97 -4.31 0.81
CA ALA A 53 -10.97 -3.60 1.62
C ALA A 53 -10.45 -2.23 2.11
N MET A 54 -9.19 -2.12 2.56
CA MET A 54 -8.57 -0.84 2.92
C MET A 54 -8.56 0.12 1.73
N GLN A 55 -8.13 -0.35 0.55
CA GLN A 55 -8.12 0.46 -0.67
C GLN A 55 -9.52 0.85 -1.12
N ARG A 56 -10.48 -0.08 -1.09
CA ARG A 56 -11.89 0.14 -1.47
C ARG A 56 -12.58 1.17 -0.58
N ARG A 57 -12.39 1.04 0.74
CA ARG A 57 -13.02 1.89 1.76
C ARG A 57 -12.22 3.16 2.06
N ARG A 58 -11.08 3.36 1.40
CA ARG A 58 -10.16 4.49 1.62
C ARG A 58 -9.73 4.59 3.10
N LEU A 59 -9.49 3.44 3.72
CA LEU A 59 -9.00 3.36 5.09
C LEU A 59 -7.50 3.73 5.13
N PRO A 60 -7.00 4.29 6.24
CA PRO A 60 -5.55 4.41 6.46
C PRO A 60 -4.87 3.06 6.27
N HIS A 61 -3.70 3.02 5.62
CA HIS A 61 -3.00 1.75 5.43
C HIS A 61 -2.48 1.21 6.76
N VAL A 62 -2.96 0.02 7.11
CA VAL A 62 -2.46 -0.75 8.26
C VAL A 62 -1.45 -1.76 7.75
N LEU A 63 -0.33 -1.90 8.46
CA LEU A 63 0.67 -2.89 8.11
C LEU A 63 0.09 -4.30 8.16
N ILE A 64 0.13 -5.04 7.05
CA ILE A 64 -0.24 -6.45 7.04
C ILE A 64 1.03 -7.30 7.08
N CYS A 65 1.03 -8.31 7.93
CA CYS A 65 2.12 -9.26 8.12
C CYS A 65 1.57 -10.66 7.89
N VAL A 66 2.16 -11.42 6.97
CA VAL A 66 1.69 -12.75 6.58
C VAL A 66 2.75 -13.79 6.90
N ARG A 67 2.41 -14.79 7.70
CA ARG A 67 3.26 -15.97 7.89
C ARG A 67 3.20 -16.89 6.67
N GLN A 68 4.36 -17.28 6.16
CA GLN A 68 4.51 -18.32 5.13
C GLN A 68 5.15 -19.59 5.71
N TRP A 69 4.36 -20.64 5.89
CA TRP A 69 4.76 -21.98 6.32
C TRP A 69 5.53 -22.75 5.23
N ASP A 70 5.19 -22.60 3.95
CA ASP A 70 5.77 -23.34 2.82
C ASP A 70 6.90 -22.59 2.10
N ALA A 71 7.20 -21.34 2.50
CA ALA A 71 8.44 -20.64 2.11
C ALA A 71 9.73 -21.32 2.61
N VAL A 72 9.60 -22.47 3.30
CA VAL A 72 10.66 -23.43 3.63
C VAL A 72 11.21 -24.15 2.39
N ALA A 73 10.67 -23.94 1.18
CA ALA A 73 11.27 -24.42 -0.08
C ALA A 73 12.60 -23.69 -0.48
N HIS A 74 13.35 -23.15 0.48
CA HIS A 74 14.73 -22.72 0.31
C HIS A 74 15.65 -23.59 1.18
N GLY A 75 15.82 -24.85 0.77
CA GLY A 75 17.01 -25.73 0.92
C GLY A 75 17.80 -25.78 2.24
N GLY A 76 17.30 -25.26 3.36
CA GLY A 76 18.04 -25.14 4.62
C GLY A 76 17.26 -25.69 5.81
N PRO A 77 17.94 -25.99 6.93
CA PRO A 77 17.28 -26.46 8.15
C PRO A 77 16.30 -25.40 8.69
N ALA A 78 15.14 -25.86 9.17
CA ALA A 78 14.11 -25.01 9.75
C ALA A 78 14.70 -24.13 10.88
N HIS A 79 14.52 -22.81 10.78
CA HIS A 79 15.02 -21.89 11.80
C HIS A 79 14.16 -21.99 13.07
N ALA A 80 14.79 -22.08 14.25
CA ALA A 80 14.10 -22.25 15.54
C ALA A 80 13.14 -21.09 15.95
N ASN A 81 13.04 -20.03 15.16
CA ASN A 81 12.17 -18.88 15.45
C ASN A 81 11.03 -18.81 14.41
N PRO A 82 9.79 -19.20 14.78
CA PRO A 82 8.66 -19.24 13.87
C PRO A 82 8.22 -17.85 13.36
N LEU A 83 8.68 -16.76 13.98
CA LEU A 83 8.36 -15.38 13.58
C LEU A 83 9.13 -14.94 12.32
N LEU A 84 10.23 -15.61 11.96
CA LEU A 84 11.00 -15.30 10.74
C LEU A 84 10.25 -15.59 9.43
N HIS A 85 9.13 -16.32 9.54
CA HIS A 85 8.25 -16.66 8.43
C HIS A 85 7.23 -15.56 8.12
N ILE A 86 7.21 -14.48 8.92
CA ILE A 86 6.29 -13.36 8.76
C ILE A 86 6.87 -12.36 7.75
N ILE A 87 6.20 -12.21 6.62
CA ILE A 87 6.51 -11.24 5.57
C ILE A 87 5.59 -10.03 5.73
N THR A 88 6.15 -8.83 5.73
CA THR A 88 5.38 -7.58 5.60
C THR A 88 4.79 -7.53 4.19
N PHE A 89 3.47 -7.57 4.12
CA PHE A 89 2.69 -7.62 2.91
C PHE A 89 2.36 -6.20 2.46
N GLY A 90 2.64 -5.92 1.19
CA GLY A 90 2.27 -4.68 0.51
C GLY A 90 1.98 -5.00 -0.96
N ASN A 91 0.98 -4.33 -1.52
CA ASN A 91 0.45 -4.48 -2.88
C ASN A 91 0.28 -5.95 -3.35
N SER A 92 -0.73 -6.59 -2.80
CA SER A 92 -1.25 -7.93 -3.07
C SER A 92 -1.41 -8.31 -4.54
N ARG A 93 -1.78 -7.37 -5.43
CA ARG A 93 -1.94 -7.66 -6.87
C ARG A 93 -0.60 -8.03 -7.51
N VAL A 94 0.50 -7.52 -6.98
CA VAL A 94 1.89 -7.85 -7.37
C VAL A 94 2.25 -9.26 -6.91
N THR A 95 1.80 -9.63 -5.71
CA THR A 95 2.06 -10.96 -5.17
C THR A 95 1.22 -12.04 -5.86
N ALA A 96 0.00 -11.71 -6.29
CA ALA A 96 -0.90 -12.61 -7.03
C ALA A 96 -0.53 -12.77 -8.53
N ARG A 97 -0.03 -11.73 -9.21
CA ARG A 97 0.28 -11.76 -10.67
C ARG A 97 1.69 -12.25 -11.04
N GLY A 98 2.40 -12.89 -10.13
CA GLY A 98 3.68 -13.54 -10.43
C GLY A 98 4.88 -12.68 -10.07
N TRP A 99 5.44 -13.00 -8.90
CA TRP A 99 6.70 -12.54 -8.33
C TRP A 99 7.92 -12.72 -9.30
N ALA A 100 7.80 -13.56 -10.31
CA ALA A 100 8.93 -14.01 -11.14
C ALA A 100 9.48 -12.95 -12.12
N GLY A 101 8.67 -11.99 -12.59
CA GLY A 101 9.07 -11.15 -13.74
C GLY A 101 9.85 -9.87 -13.43
N ARG A 102 9.88 -9.39 -12.17
CA ARG A 102 10.32 -8.01 -11.86
C ARG A 102 11.24 -7.88 -10.63
N GLN A 103 11.83 -8.99 -10.20
CA GLN A 103 12.82 -9.01 -9.10
C GLN A 103 13.99 -8.05 -9.37
N SER A 104 14.39 -7.88 -10.63
CA SER A 104 15.53 -7.03 -11.02
C SER A 104 15.32 -5.55 -10.69
N GLN A 105 14.14 -4.97 -10.94
CA GLN A 105 13.90 -3.54 -10.65
C GLN A 105 13.77 -3.27 -9.14
N GLN A 106 13.10 -4.16 -8.41
CA GLN A 106 13.02 -4.06 -6.95
C GLN A 106 14.41 -4.19 -6.31
N LEU A 107 15.24 -5.11 -6.84
CA LEU A 107 16.63 -5.26 -6.42
C LEU A 107 17.45 -4.00 -6.72
N LEU A 108 17.33 -3.41 -7.92
CA LEU A 108 18.00 -2.15 -8.26
C LEU A 108 17.58 -1.02 -7.33
N THR A 109 16.29 -0.92 -7.00
CA THR A 109 15.79 0.10 -6.06
C THR A 109 16.29 -0.16 -4.64
N ALA A 110 16.39 -1.42 -4.22
CA ALA A 110 16.93 -1.78 -2.91
C ALA A 110 18.44 -1.51 -2.81
N LYS A 111 19.19 -1.72 -3.90
CA LYS A 111 20.59 -1.33 -4.04
C LYS A 111 20.74 0.18 -3.95
N ALA A 112 19.92 0.95 -4.68
CA ALA A 112 19.92 2.41 -4.62
C ALA A 112 19.55 2.94 -3.22
N LEU A 113 18.59 2.30 -2.55
CA LEU A 113 18.25 2.60 -1.17
C LEU A 113 19.41 2.34 -0.21
N ASN A 114 20.10 1.21 -0.36
CA ASN A 114 21.32 0.93 0.41
C ASN A 114 22.39 1.99 0.14
N ALA A 115 22.66 2.29 -1.12
CA ALA A 115 23.62 3.30 -1.53
C ALA A 115 23.23 4.70 -1.01
N HIS A 116 21.94 5.00 -0.79
CA HIS A 116 21.52 6.27 -0.18
C HIS A 116 21.77 6.31 1.33
N TYR A 117 21.63 5.17 2.03
CA TYR A 117 22.07 5.05 3.42
C TYR A 117 23.61 5.16 3.52
N GLU A 118 24.33 4.52 2.61
CA GLU A 118 25.79 4.47 2.54
C GLU A 118 26.40 5.66 1.78
N ALA A 119 25.68 6.55 1.10
CA ALA A 119 26.27 7.79 0.55
C ALA A 119 26.81 8.71 1.68
N ARG A 120 26.53 8.34 2.93
CA ARG A 120 27.09 8.89 4.16
C ARG A 120 28.32 8.10 4.69
N ARG A 121 28.75 7.01 4.03
CA ARG A 121 29.91 6.11 4.29
C ARG A 121 30.37 5.32 3.04
N ASP A 122 31.60 5.54 2.58
CA ASP A 122 32.22 4.98 1.36
C ASP A 122 31.75 3.62 0.76
N GLN A 123 31.58 3.66 -0.58
CA GLN A 123 31.95 2.68 -1.63
C GLN A 123 30.97 1.64 -2.23
N GLU A 124 31.19 1.44 -3.54
CA GLU A 124 30.43 0.68 -4.57
C GLU A 124 30.28 -0.83 -4.33
N ASP A 125 31.04 -1.42 -3.40
CA ASP A 125 30.98 -2.86 -3.05
C ASP A 125 30.04 -3.17 -1.87
N ALA A 126 29.39 -2.14 -1.30
CA ALA A 126 28.63 -2.26 -0.06
C ALA A 126 27.47 -3.27 -0.12
N TRP A 127 26.82 -3.47 -1.28
CA TRP A 127 25.66 -4.37 -1.37
C TRP A 127 26.03 -5.85 -1.31
N ASP A 128 27.11 -6.26 -2.00
CA ASP A 128 27.49 -7.67 -2.08
C ASP A 128 28.15 -8.12 -0.76
N GLY A 129 28.83 -7.20 -0.04
CA GLY A 129 29.29 -7.40 1.33
C GLY A 129 28.23 -7.25 2.42
N LEU A 130 27.03 -6.76 2.08
CA LEU A 130 25.96 -6.51 3.06
C LEU A 130 25.42 -7.84 3.62
N ALA A 131 25.31 -7.95 4.94
CA ALA A 131 24.71 -9.14 5.55
C ALA A 131 23.27 -9.37 5.05
N ASP A 132 22.90 -10.64 4.83
CA ASP A 132 21.60 -11.05 4.29
C ASP A 132 20.40 -10.41 4.98
N LEU A 133 20.51 -10.22 6.30
CA LEU A 133 19.49 -9.54 7.09
C LEU A 133 19.16 -8.15 6.54
N TYR A 134 20.17 -7.34 6.20
CA TYR A 134 19.97 -5.97 5.72
C TYR A 134 19.57 -5.95 4.25
N ARG A 135 20.11 -6.84 3.41
CA ARG A 135 19.63 -7.02 2.03
C ARG A 135 18.13 -7.31 2.00
N ARG A 136 17.68 -8.25 2.83
CA ARG A 136 16.25 -8.61 2.95
C ARG A 136 15.42 -7.45 3.52
N ALA A 137 15.94 -6.69 4.50
CA ALA A 137 15.26 -5.53 5.04
C ALA A 137 15.05 -4.43 3.99
N ASN A 138 16.06 -4.11 3.18
CA ASN A 138 15.96 -3.13 2.10
C ASN A 138 14.97 -3.57 1.01
N LEU A 139 14.98 -4.87 0.64
CA LEU A 139 14.00 -5.44 -0.28
C LEU A 139 12.57 -5.35 0.27
N ARG A 140 12.36 -5.58 1.57
CA ARG A 140 11.04 -5.45 2.20
C ARG A 140 10.56 -3.99 2.25
N ALA A 141 11.45 -3.04 2.53
CA ALA A 141 11.14 -1.62 2.47
C ALA A 141 10.69 -1.21 1.05
N VAL A 142 11.40 -1.65 0.01
CA VAL A 142 11.01 -1.41 -1.39
C VAL A 142 9.66 -2.04 -1.73
N ARG A 143 9.40 -3.27 -1.29
CA ARG A 143 8.10 -3.93 -1.51
C ARG A 143 6.95 -3.19 -0.83
N HIS A 144 7.19 -2.59 0.34
CA HIS A 144 6.22 -1.76 1.05
C HIS A 144 6.06 -0.35 0.43
N GLY A 145 6.97 0.06 -0.45
CA GLY A 145 6.96 1.39 -1.06
C GLY A 145 5.67 1.76 -1.77
N SER A 146 4.94 0.79 -2.33
CA SER A 146 3.66 1.07 -2.99
C SER A 146 2.59 1.56 -2.01
N SER A 147 2.44 0.86 -0.89
CA SER A 147 1.49 1.23 0.17
C SER A 147 1.77 2.63 0.70
N ARG A 148 3.06 2.91 0.95
CA ARG A 148 3.50 4.22 1.39
C ARG A 148 3.17 5.34 0.41
N LEU A 149 3.37 5.13 -0.88
CA LEU A 149 3.04 6.14 -1.89
C LEU A 149 1.52 6.37 -1.94
N LEU A 150 0.72 5.33 -1.76
CA LEU A 150 -0.74 5.44 -1.66
C LEU A 150 -1.17 6.23 -0.40
N ASP A 151 -0.50 6.03 0.74
CA ASP A 151 -0.74 6.82 1.97
C ASP A 151 -0.50 8.31 1.76
N LEU A 152 0.51 8.65 0.95
CA LEU A 152 0.78 10.04 0.55
C LEU A 152 -0.19 10.57 -0.50
N GLY A 153 -1.24 9.81 -0.83
CA GLY A 153 -2.21 10.16 -1.86
C GLY A 153 -1.63 10.14 -3.28
N LEU A 154 -0.58 9.35 -3.54
CA LEU A 154 0.02 9.23 -4.87
C LEU A 154 -0.46 7.99 -5.62
N GLN A 155 -0.69 8.13 -6.92
CA GLN A 155 -1.09 7.08 -7.84
C GLN A 155 -0.18 7.06 -9.07
N TRP A 156 -0.06 5.91 -9.73
CA TRP A 156 0.70 5.79 -10.97
C TRP A 156 0.15 4.67 -11.85
N ARG A 157 0.37 4.79 -13.15
CA ARG A 157 0.06 3.71 -14.09
C ARG A 157 0.98 2.51 -13.81
N GLY A 158 0.40 1.31 -13.79
CA GLY A 158 1.12 0.08 -13.46
C GLY A 158 1.21 -0.19 -11.95
N MET A 159 0.42 0.49 -11.12
CA MET A 159 0.34 0.24 -9.67
C MET A 159 0.18 -1.23 -9.32
N ALA A 160 -0.68 -1.98 -10.02
CA ALA A 160 -0.89 -3.41 -9.77
C ALA A 160 0.32 -4.31 -10.14
N THR A 161 1.36 -3.75 -10.75
CA THR A 161 2.55 -4.50 -11.19
C THR A 161 3.70 -4.47 -10.19
N GLY A 162 3.63 -3.62 -9.16
CA GLY A 162 4.63 -3.54 -8.09
C GLY A 162 5.92 -2.84 -8.48
N VAL A 163 5.92 -2.25 -9.66
CA VAL A 163 6.93 -1.28 -10.07
C VAL A 163 6.68 0.00 -9.31
N LEU A 164 7.68 0.44 -8.55
CA LEU A 164 7.63 1.75 -7.92
C LEU A 164 7.81 2.84 -8.99
N PRO A 165 7.05 3.94 -8.88
CA PRO A 165 7.16 5.06 -9.78
C PRO A 165 8.37 5.93 -9.44
N ARG A 166 8.76 6.78 -10.38
CA ARG A 166 9.57 7.95 -10.09
C ARG A 166 8.72 9.04 -9.44
N VAL A 167 9.30 9.80 -8.52
CA VAL A 167 8.62 10.92 -7.83
C VAL A 167 9.22 12.23 -8.31
N ASP A 168 8.44 13.05 -9.01
CA ASP A 168 8.90 14.39 -9.41
C ASP A 168 8.52 15.42 -8.34
N LEU A 169 9.48 15.76 -7.49
CA LEU A 169 9.28 16.76 -6.43
C LEU A 169 9.04 18.18 -6.98
N ALA A 170 9.43 18.48 -8.22
CA ALA A 170 9.10 19.76 -8.84
C ALA A 170 7.60 19.85 -9.17
N ALA A 171 6.98 18.72 -9.52
CA ALA A 171 5.54 18.60 -9.75
C ALA A 171 4.73 18.45 -8.44
N LEU A 172 5.39 18.24 -7.30
CA LEU A 172 4.78 18.01 -5.99
C LEU A 172 5.35 18.98 -4.93
N PRO A 173 5.12 20.31 -5.07
CA PRO A 173 5.78 21.32 -4.25
C PRO A 173 5.45 21.21 -2.75
N GLU A 174 4.23 20.80 -2.40
CA GLU A 174 3.82 20.60 -1.01
C GLU A 174 4.56 19.42 -0.36
N LEU A 175 4.64 18.28 -1.04
CA LEU A 175 5.42 17.13 -0.58
C LEU A 175 6.91 17.48 -0.49
N ALA A 176 7.45 18.21 -1.47
CA ALA A 176 8.83 18.67 -1.46
C ALA A 176 9.13 19.60 -0.27
N ARG A 177 8.18 20.48 0.09
CA ARG A 177 8.26 21.32 1.28
C ARG A 177 8.21 20.47 2.56
N ALA A 178 7.27 19.53 2.66
CA ALA A 178 7.12 18.65 3.81
C ALA A 178 8.38 17.78 4.04
N MET A 179 9.00 17.24 2.98
CA MET A 179 10.24 16.45 3.08
C MET A 179 11.44 17.26 3.58
N ARG A 180 11.44 18.58 3.35
CA ARG A 180 12.49 19.49 3.86
C ARG A 180 12.22 19.92 5.30
N ALA A 181 10.97 19.92 5.74
CA ALA A 181 10.58 20.33 7.07
C ALA A 181 11.11 19.37 8.16
N PRO A 182 11.38 19.88 9.37
CA PRO A 182 11.61 19.06 10.56
C PRO A 182 10.49 18.04 10.78
N LEU A 183 10.85 16.77 11.01
CA LEU A 183 9.86 15.75 11.36
C LEU A 183 9.74 15.67 12.89
N GLY A 184 8.87 16.52 13.43
CA GLY A 184 8.67 16.70 14.86
C GLY A 184 8.17 15.46 15.60
N ARG A 185 8.16 15.56 16.94
CA ARG A 185 7.66 14.50 17.82
C ARG A 185 6.17 14.24 17.61
N ASP A 186 5.40 15.31 17.53
CA ASP A 186 3.94 15.24 17.48
C ASP A 186 3.44 15.34 16.04
N ARG A 187 2.30 14.70 15.77
CA ARG A 187 1.66 14.73 14.45
C ARG A 187 1.19 16.17 14.14
N PRO A 188 1.51 16.72 12.97
CA PRO A 188 0.91 17.96 12.50
C PRO A 188 -0.61 17.85 12.32
N PRO A 189 -1.34 18.98 12.21
CA PRO A 189 -2.78 18.96 11.92
C PRO A 189 -3.10 18.19 10.64
N ALA A 190 -4.15 17.36 10.70
CA ALA A 190 -4.61 16.53 9.60
C ALA A 190 -4.92 17.34 8.34
N GLY A 191 -4.79 16.71 7.16
CA GLY A 191 -5.05 17.35 5.87
C GLY A 191 -3.89 18.18 5.31
N SER A 192 -2.72 18.15 5.93
CA SER A 192 -1.48 18.76 5.43
C SER A 192 -0.50 17.71 4.90
N ALA A 193 0.30 18.06 3.89
CA ALA A 193 1.36 17.19 3.38
C ALA A 193 2.37 16.78 4.47
N GLU A 194 2.62 17.66 5.44
CA GLU A 194 3.43 17.35 6.63
C GLU A 194 2.79 16.28 7.53
N ALA A 195 1.47 16.32 7.75
CA ALA A 195 0.77 15.30 8.53
C ALA A 195 0.78 13.94 7.83
N GLU A 196 0.55 13.90 6.52
CA GLU A 196 0.59 12.67 5.73
C GLU A 196 2.01 12.07 5.71
N LEU A 197 3.03 12.91 5.56
CA LEU A 197 4.43 12.46 5.62
C LEU A 197 4.80 11.92 7.00
N TRP A 198 4.30 12.55 8.07
CA TRP A 198 4.50 12.08 9.44
C TRP A 198 3.86 10.72 9.68
N GLU A 199 2.62 10.51 9.22
CA GLU A 199 1.94 9.22 9.34
C GLU A 199 2.62 8.14 8.50
N ALA A 200 3.04 8.47 7.27
CA ALA A 200 3.79 7.55 6.42
C ALA A 200 5.13 7.11 7.07
N ALA A 201 5.84 8.04 7.72
CA ALA A 201 7.07 7.74 8.45
C ALA A 201 6.80 6.89 9.70
N ARG A 202 5.77 7.21 10.49
CA ARG A 202 5.37 6.41 11.66
C ARG A 202 4.97 4.99 11.27
N SER A 203 4.25 4.84 10.17
CA SER A 203 3.84 3.54 9.61
C SER A 203 5.07 2.72 9.18
N GLU A 204 6.02 3.35 8.49
CA GLU A 204 7.28 2.71 8.09
C GLU A 204 8.15 2.30 9.28
N HIS A 205 8.21 3.13 10.33
CA HIS A 205 8.90 2.76 11.57
C HIS A 205 8.23 1.57 12.25
N SER A 206 6.89 1.55 12.29
CA SER A 206 6.12 0.42 12.84
C SER A 206 6.39 -0.87 12.06
N ARG A 207 6.46 -0.79 10.73
CA ARG A 207 6.90 -1.90 9.86
C ARG A 207 8.32 -2.35 10.19
N TRP A 208 9.26 -1.41 10.35
CA TRP A 208 10.64 -1.73 10.71
C TRP A 208 10.75 -2.37 12.08
N LEU A 209 9.98 -1.93 13.09
CA LEU A 209 9.94 -2.52 14.42
C LEU A 209 9.51 -3.98 14.36
N ILE A 210 8.46 -4.26 13.59
CA ILE A 210 7.97 -5.63 13.38
C ILE A 210 9.01 -6.45 12.64
N ASP A 211 9.63 -5.91 11.59
CA ASP A 211 10.71 -6.58 10.86
C ASP A 211 11.89 -6.98 11.76
N ARG A 212 12.25 -6.10 12.70
CA ARG A 212 13.31 -6.35 13.68
C ARG A 212 12.88 -7.39 14.70
N ALA A 213 11.68 -7.27 15.26
CA ALA A 213 11.14 -8.22 16.22
C ALA A 213 11.04 -9.64 15.63
N THR A 214 10.53 -9.77 14.40
CA THR A 214 10.44 -11.06 13.69
C THR A 214 11.83 -11.62 13.38
N SER A 215 12.81 -10.74 13.11
CA SER A 215 14.23 -11.08 12.96
C SER A 215 14.96 -11.39 14.27
N GLY A 216 14.26 -11.47 15.40
CA GLY A 216 14.79 -11.83 16.71
C GLY A 216 15.46 -10.68 17.48
N PHE A 217 15.36 -9.44 17.01
CA PHE A 217 15.89 -8.28 17.72
C PHE A 217 15.06 -7.92 18.95
N ARG A 218 15.75 -7.38 19.95
CA ARG A 218 15.18 -6.88 21.19
C ARG A 218 15.61 -5.42 21.41
N PRO A 219 14.75 -4.60 22.04
CA PRO A 219 15.12 -3.26 22.48
C PRO A 219 16.34 -3.28 23.40
N ALA A 220 17.20 -2.29 23.24
CA ALA A 220 18.38 -2.09 24.07
C ALA A 220 18.48 -0.64 24.54
N HIS A 221 18.71 -0.43 25.84
CA HIS A 221 18.87 0.90 26.44
C HIS A 221 20.32 1.42 26.40
N GLY A 222 21.22 0.71 25.71
CA GLY A 222 22.65 1.01 25.68
C GLY A 222 23.21 0.86 24.28
N SER A 223 24.12 -0.09 24.06
CA SER A 223 24.74 -0.32 22.76
C SER A 223 23.90 -1.24 21.86
N ARG A 224 23.87 -0.89 20.57
CA ARG A 224 23.43 -1.78 19.49
C ARG A 224 24.40 -2.95 19.37
N SER A 225 23.87 -4.15 19.11
CA SER A 225 24.67 -5.33 18.75
C SER A 225 23.88 -6.21 17.79
N ASP A 226 24.37 -6.36 16.56
CA ASP A 226 23.69 -7.19 15.57
C ASP A 226 23.87 -8.69 15.85
N VAL A 227 25.02 -9.07 16.45
CA VAL A 227 25.30 -10.45 16.90
C VAL A 227 24.33 -10.85 18.01
N LEU A 228 24.17 -10.02 19.04
CA LEU A 228 23.27 -10.29 20.16
C LEU A 228 21.81 -9.89 19.89
N ARG A 229 21.52 -9.44 18.66
CA ARG A 229 20.19 -8.99 18.23
C ARG A 229 19.61 -7.92 19.18
N ARG A 230 20.41 -6.91 19.49
CA ARG A 230 20.06 -5.77 20.35
C ARG A 230 20.02 -4.49 19.53
N GLN A 231 18.92 -3.76 19.59
CA GLN A 231 18.71 -2.56 18.79
C GLN A 231 18.17 -1.40 19.64
N THR A 232 18.81 -0.24 19.53
CA THR A 232 18.51 0.95 20.32
C THR A 232 17.32 1.73 19.78
N LEU A 233 17.07 1.64 18.47
CA LEU A 233 15.96 2.32 17.81
C LEU A 233 14.62 1.58 17.92
N MET A 234 14.57 0.44 18.64
CA MET A 234 13.32 -0.28 18.89
C MET A 234 12.49 0.36 20.00
N VAL A 235 12.05 1.61 19.77
CA VAL A 235 11.25 2.46 20.66
C VAL A 235 10.05 3.03 19.89
N ASP A 236 9.13 3.71 20.60
CA ASP A 236 8.03 4.45 19.95
C ASP A 236 8.58 5.48 18.97
N PHE A 237 7.90 5.70 17.85
CA PHE A 237 8.31 6.66 16.82
C PHE A 237 8.55 8.07 17.38
N ARG A 238 7.72 8.48 18.35
CA ARG A 238 7.80 9.79 19.01
C ARG A 238 9.03 9.93 19.91
N ASP A 239 9.62 8.82 20.32
CA ASP A 239 10.80 8.81 21.21
C ASP A 239 12.11 8.72 20.44
N LEU A 240 12.06 8.61 19.10
CA LEU A 240 13.23 8.74 18.24
C LEU A 240 13.78 10.19 18.25
N SER A 241 15.03 10.37 17.83
CA SER A 241 15.51 11.71 17.47
C SER A 241 14.86 12.16 16.17
N GLU A 242 14.80 13.48 15.96
CA GLU A 242 14.28 14.05 14.72
C GLU A 242 15.02 13.53 13.48
N GLU A 243 16.35 13.44 13.57
CA GLU A 243 17.19 12.91 12.49
C GLU A 243 16.80 11.46 12.14
N VAL A 244 16.60 10.60 13.14
CA VAL A 244 16.25 9.19 12.90
C VAL A 244 14.84 9.06 12.31
N ARG A 245 13.87 9.87 12.75
CA ARG A 245 12.53 9.87 12.13
C ARG A 245 12.58 10.19 10.63
N ARG A 246 13.54 10.99 10.17
CA ARG A 246 13.72 11.30 8.74
C ARG A 246 14.26 10.12 7.95
N TYR A 247 14.94 9.15 8.58
CA TYR A 247 15.41 7.94 7.88
C TYR A 247 14.24 7.14 7.31
N ASP A 248 13.10 7.17 7.99
CA ASP A 248 11.88 6.56 7.48
C ASP A 248 11.40 7.23 6.20
N ASN A 249 11.94 8.38 5.74
CA ASN A 249 11.65 9.05 4.46
C ASN A 249 12.63 8.76 3.31
N HIS A 250 13.71 8.03 3.55
CA HIS A 250 14.76 7.82 2.54
C HIS A 250 14.28 7.12 1.25
N LEU A 251 13.29 6.22 1.32
CA LEU A 251 12.76 5.60 0.11
C LEU A 251 12.18 6.65 -0.85
N LEU A 252 11.47 7.67 -0.35
CA LEU A 252 10.92 8.74 -1.19
C LEU A 252 12.03 9.57 -1.83
N GLU A 253 13.11 9.84 -1.09
CA GLU A 253 14.28 10.56 -1.59
C GLU A 253 14.95 9.78 -2.74
N VAL A 254 15.10 8.47 -2.58
CA VAL A 254 15.63 7.58 -3.63
C VAL A 254 14.72 7.62 -4.86
N LEU A 255 13.40 7.47 -4.68
CA LEU A 255 12.45 7.53 -5.80
C LEU A 255 12.43 8.90 -6.49
N ALA A 256 12.75 9.97 -5.78
CA ALA A 256 12.86 11.32 -6.34
C ALA A 256 14.16 11.55 -7.13
N GLN A 257 15.20 10.77 -6.85
CA GLN A 257 16.48 10.83 -7.57
C GLN A 257 16.48 9.96 -8.84
N LEU A 258 15.47 9.10 -9.03
CA LEU A 258 15.30 8.28 -10.23
C LEU A 258 14.90 9.13 -11.46
N LYS A 259 15.85 9.92 -12.00
CA LYS A 259 15.60 10.88 -13.09
C LYS A 259 15.50 10.27 -14.49
N ASN A 260 16.08 9.08 -14.72
CA ASN A 260 16.28 8.51 -16.06
C ASN A 260 15.74 7.08 -16.27
N CYS A 261 14.74 6.65 -15.50
CA CYS A 261 14.19 5.30 -15.67
C CYS A 261 12.88 5.33 -16.45
N CYS A 262 12.61 4.28 -17.24
CA CYS A 262 11.31 4.02 -17.88
C CYS A 262 10.18 3.73 -16.85
N ALA A 263 10.37 4.09 -15.57
CA ALA A 263 9.37 3.91 -14.53
C ALA A 263 8.24 4.94 -14.71
N PRO A 264 7.00 4.54 -14.35
CA PRO A 264 5.86 5.43 -14.39
C PRO A 264 6.05 6.61 -13.42
N LEU A 265 5.40 7.73 -13.70
CA LEU A 265 5.42 8.91 -12.83
C LEU A 265 4.36 8.78 -11.73
N ALA A 266 4.72 9.13 -10.50
CA ALA A 266 3.78 9.29 -9.40
C ALA A 266 3.01 10.60 -9.56
N LEU A 267 1.69 10.53 -9.45
CA LEU A 267 0.75 11.63 -9.62
C LEU A 267 -0.10 11.79 -8.37
N VAL A 268 -0.47 13.02 -8.03
CA VAL A 268 -1.45 13.27 -6.95
C VAL A 268 -2.78 12.66 -7.34
N ARG A 269 -3.38 11.90 -6.41
CA ARG A 269 -4.70 11.33 -6.57
C ARG A 269 -5.73 12.43 -6.80
N ARG A 270 -6.35 12.42 -7.97
CA ARG A 270 -7.46 13.30 -8.36
C ARG A 270 -8.61 12.45 -8.85
N VAL A 271 -9.74 12.58 -8.19
CA VAL A 271 -10.91 11.73 -8.41
C VAL A 271 -11.94 12.51 -9.21
N ALA A 272 -12.41 11.93 -10.30
CA ALA A 272 -13.61 12.37 -11.01
C ALA A 272 -14.67 11.27 -10.90
N THR A 273 -15.93 11.66 -10.70
CA THR A 273 -17.05 10.74 -10.56
C THR A 273 -18.03 10.98 -11.70
N ILE A 274 -18.45 9.90 -12.36
CA ILE A 274 -19.49 9.89 -13.37
C ILE A 274 -20.61 8.91 -12.99
N ASP A 275 -21.81 9.17 -13.47
CA ASP A 275 -22.94 8.23 -13.37
C ASP A 275 -22.93 7.19 -14.49
N ASP A 276 -23.98 6.37 -14.55
CA ASP A 276 -24.15 5.28 -15.50
C ASP A 276 -24.60 5.73 -16.91
N ALA A 277 -24.94 7.01 -17.08
CA ALA A 277 -25.08 7.67 -18.38
C ALA A 277 -23.74 8.27 -18.86
N GLY A 278 -22.73 8.27 -17.99
CA GLY A 278 -21.44 8.88 -18.22
C GLY A 278 -21.44 10.38 -18.03
N ASP A 279 -22.40 10.95 -17.31
CA ASP A 279 -22.45 12.37 -16.97
C ASP A 279 -21.63 12.66 -15.69
N PRO A 280 -20.91 13.80 -15.64
CA PRO A 280 -20.12 14.15 -14.47
C PRO A 280 -21.01 14.45 -13.25
N VAL A 281 -20.70 13.79 -12.15
CA VAL A 281 -21.38 13.98 -10.86
C VAL A 281 -20.55 14.87 -9.94
N GLU A 282 -19.25 14.57 -9.83
CA GLU A 282 -18.31 15.29 -8.97
C GLU A 282 -16.92 15.34 -9.61
N GLY A 283 -16.21 16.46 -9.39
CA GLY A 283 -14.86 16.66 -9.92
C GLY A 283 -14.81 16.97 -11.42
N HIS A 284 -13.68 17.51 -11.87
CA HIS A 284 -13.43 17.76 -13.29
C HIS A 284 -12.66 16.56 -13.88
N GLY A 285 -13.17 16.00 -14.97
CA GLY A 285 -12.60 14.80 -15.61
C GLY A 285 -11.21 15.00 -16.22
N ASP A 286 -10.85 16.25 -16.53
CA ASP A 286 -9.56 16.58 -17.16
C ASP A 286 -8.40 16.42 -16.16
N GLY A 287 -7.48 15.52 -16.47
CA GLY A 287 -6.32 15.24 -15.62
C GLY A 287 -6.65 14.43 -14.35
N ALA A 288 -7.86 13.86 -14.24
CA ALA A 288 -8.19 12.93 -13.16
C ALA A 288 -7.30 11.68 -13.24
N THR A 289 -6.71 11.29 -12.11
CA THR A 289 -5.92 10.05 -12.02
C THR A 289 -6.79 8.84 -11.71
N GLU A 290 -7.96 9.08 -11.12
CA GLU A 290 -8.96 8.08 -10.78
C GLU A 290 -10.32 8.49 -11.33
N LEU A 291 -10.97 7.57 -12.05
CA LEU A 291 -12.34 7.71 -12.51
C LEU A 291 -13.23 6.77 -11.68
N GLN A 292 -14.25 7.32 -11.04
CA GLN A 292 -15.28 6.55 -10.34
C GLN A 292 -16.54 6.52 -11.17
N VAL A 293 -17.10 5.32 -11.35
CA VAL A 293 -18.34 5.11 -12.10
C VAL A 293 -19.39 4.61 -11.12
N ARG A 294 -20.46 5.38 -10.91
CA ARG A 294 -21.61 4.95 -10.11
C ARG A 294 -22.49 4.07 -10.98
N ILE A 295 -22.67 2.81 -10.58
CA ILE A 295 -23.49 1.83 -11.28
C ILE A 295 -24.73 1.57 -10.41
N PRO A 296 -25.94 1.95 -10.88
CA PRO A 296 -27.17 1.74 -10.13
C PRO A 296 -27.56 0.25 -10.10
N ASP A 297 -28.41 -0.14 -9.14
CA ASP A 297 -29.14 -1.41 -9.19
C ASP A 297 -30.22 -1.34 -10.30
N PRO A 298 -30.42 -2.36 -11.15
CA PRO A 298 -29.79 -3.69 -11.20
C PRO A 298 -28.65 -3.81 -12.23
N TYR A 299 -27.68 -2.91 -12.18
CA TYR A 299 -26.51 -2.81 -13.06
C TYR A 299 -26.85 -2.54 -14.53
N ARG A 300 -28.04 -1.99 -14.77
CA ARG A 300 -28.46 -1.53 -16.09
C ARG A 300 -27.93 -0.12 -16.31
N LEU A 301 -26.93 -0.03 -17.18
CA LEU A 301 -26.35 1.24 -17.59
C LEU A 301 -27.34 1.97 -18.50
N ALA A 302 -27.69 3.22 -18.17
CA ALA A 302 -28.55 4.05 -19.00
C ALA A 302 -28.02 4.20 -20.45
N ASP A 303 -26.70 4.32 -20.62
CA ASP A 303 -26.05 4.36 -21.92
C ASP A 303 -24.65 3.71 -21.86
N ALA A 304 -24.63 2.38 -21.98
CA ALA A 304 -23.39 1.58 -21.89
C ALA A 304 -22.35 2.00 -22.94
N ALA A 305 -22.77 2.35 -24.16
CA ALA A 305 -21.86 2.70 -25.24
C ALA A 305 -21.19 4.05 -25.00
N ARG A 306 -21.96 5.06 -24.59
CA ARG A 306 -21.44 6.39 -24.22
C ARG A 306 -20.52 6.29 -23.01
N LEU A 307 -20.93 5.54 -21.99
CA LEU A 307 -20.13 5.33 -20.78
C LEU A 307 -18.80 4.65 -21.10
N ALA A 308 -18.82 3.57 -21.89
CA ALA A 308 -17.61 2.89 -22.34
C ALA A 308 -16.69 3.85 -23.12
N ALA A 309 -17.23 4.63 -24.07
CA ALA A 309 -16.45 5.61 -24.82
C ALA A 309 -15.79 6.66 -23.91
N ARG A 310 -16.48 7.11 -22.85
CA ARG A 310 -15.94 8.07 -21.88
C ARG A 310 -14.84 7.45 -21.01
N VAL A 311 -15.05 6.23 -20.52
CA VAL A 311 -14.02 5.48 -19.77
C VAL A 311 -12.79 5.27 -20.64
N GLN A 312 -12.95 4.88 -21.91
CA GLN A 312 -11.85 4.71 -22.85
C GLN A 312 -11.11 6.02 -23.17
N ALA A 313 -11.85 7.12 -23.34
CA ALA A 313 -11.26 8.43 -23.55
C ALA A 313 -10.39 8.85 -22.35
N TRP A 314 -10.89 8.67 -21.13
CA TRP A 314 -10.12 8.90 -19.91
C TRP A 314 -8.89 7.97 -19.83
N ALA A 315 -9.05 6.68 -20.10
CA ALA A 315 -7.98 5.68 -20.01
C ALA A 315 -6.77 5.96 -20.93
N ARG A 316 -7.00 6.67 -22.05
CA ARG A 316 -5.93 7.10 -22.97
C ARG A 316 -5.07 8.24 -22.41
N ALA A 317 -5.56 9.00 -21.43
CA ALA A 317 -4.78 10.05 -20.80
C ALA A 317 -3.62 9.45 -20.01
N GLN A 318 -2.43 10.07 -20.10
CA GLN A 318 -1.24 9.64 -19.35
C GLN A 318 -1.44 9.69 -17.83
N THR A 319 -2.40 10.49 -17.36
CA THR A 319 -2.75 10.60 -15.94
C THR A 319 -3.62 9.45 -15.43
N ALA A 320 -4.29 8.69 -16.31
CA ALA A 320 -5.22 7.65 -15.89
C ALA A 320 -4.49 6.48 -15.22
N CYS A 321 -4.83 6.23 -13.95
CA CYS A 321 -4.21 5.24 -13.08
C CYS A 321 -5.21 4.20 -12.55
N ARG A 322 -6.42 4.63 -12.14
CA ARG A 322 -7.40 3.77 -11.46
C ARG A 322 -8.84 3.98 -11.95
N LEU A 323 -9.52 2.91 -12.32
CA LEU A 323 -10.96 2.88 -12.55
C LEU A 323 -11.64 2.24 -11.33
N HIS A 324 -12.60 2.92 -10.73
CA HIS A 324 -13.33 2.42 -9.58
C HIS A 324 -14.82 2.32 -9.90
N LEU A 325 -15.33 1.10 -9.99
CA LEU A 325 -16.76 0.83 -10.19
C LEU A 325 -17.44 0.79 -8.82
N LEU A 326 -18.31 1.77 -8.57
CA LEU A 326 -19.13 1.89 -7.37
C LEU A 326 -20.50 1.29 -7.68
N ILE A 327 -20.65 0.03 -7.32
CA ILE A 327 -21.88 -0.72 -7.53
C ILE A 327 -22.79 -0.50 -6.33
N HIS A 328 -24.00 -0.01 -6.56
CA HIS A 328 -25.00 0.08 -5.50
C HIS A 328 -25.45 -1.32 -5.09
N ASP A 329 -25.29 -1.65 -3.80
CA ASP A 329 -25.64 -2.93 -3.20
C ASP A 329 -27.08 -2.88 -2.68
N PRO A 330 -28.00 -3.69 -3.20
CA PRO A 330 -29.32 -3.86 -2.59
C PRO A 330 -29.19 -4.75 -1.35
N ALA A 331 -29.92 -4.40 -0.28
CA ALA A 331 -29.93 -5.09 1.01
C ALA A 331 -30.34 -6.60 0.99
N GLU A 332 -30.53 -7.21 -0.18
CA GLU A 332 -31.04 -8.57 -0.37
C GLU A 332 -30.14 -9.38 -1.33
N TYR A 333 -29.26 -10.19 -0.76
CA TYR A 333 -28.50 -11.22 -1.47
C TYR A 333 -29.07 -12.61 -1.14
N PRO A 334 -29.18 -13.57 -2.09
CA PRO A 334 -28.74 -13.55 -3.49
C PRO A 334 -29.85 -13.17 -4.50
N ARG A 335 -29.51 -12.34 -5.51
CA ARG A 335 -30.37 -12.07 -6.69
C ARG A 335 -29.80 -12.68 -7.97
N ARG A 336 -30.70 -13.05 -8.89
CA ARG A 336 -30.35 -13.34 -10.29
C ARG A 336 -30.01 -12.02 -10.98
N VAL A 337 -28.75 -11.82 -11.32
CA VAL A 337 -28.31 -10.71 -12.18
C VAL A 337 -28.48 -11.11 -13.63
N GLU A 338 -29.11 -10.26 -14.44
CA GLU A 338 -29.23 -10.49 -15.88
C GLU A 338 -27.83 -10.49 -16.54
N PRO A 339 -27.49 -11.51 -17.34
CA PRO A 339 -26.18 -11.57 -18.02
C PRO A 339 -25.84 -10.31 -18.81
N ASP A 340 -26.82 -9.68 -19.46
CA ASP A 340 -26.64 -8.46 -20.25
C ASP A 340 -26.18 -7.27 -19.41
N ALA A 341 -26.65 -7.18 -18.16
CA ALA A 341 -26.22 -6.12 -17.24
C ALA A 341 -24.74 -6.30 -16.86
N LEU A 342 -24.29 -7.54 -16.64
CA LEU A 342 -22.88 -7.86 -16.39
C LEU A 342 -22.00 -7.63 -17.63
N LEU A 343 -22.51 -7.93 -18.83
CA LEU A 343 -21.80 -7.65 -20.08
C LEU A 343 -21.60 -6.14 -20.29
N GLY A 344 -22.61 -5.32 -19.97
CA GLY A 344 -22.50 -3.87 -20.00
C GLY A 344 -21.38 -3.36 -19.10
N VAL A 345 -21.31 -3.83 -17.85
CA VAL A 345 -20.23 -3.48 -16.91
C VAL A 345 -18.87 -4.00 -17.37
N ALA A 346 -18.81 -5.23 -17.90
CA ALA A 346 -17.59 -5.82 -18.42
C ALA A 346 -16.99 -5.01 -19.60
N SER A 347 -17.85 -4.45 -20.46
CA SER A 347 -17.43 -3.60 -21.59
C SER A 347 -16.69 -2.34 -21.17
N LEU A 348 -16.90 -1.85 -19.95
CA LEU A 348 -16.19 -0.69 -19.40
C LEU A 348 -14.71 -1.00 -19.12
N VAL A 349 -14.40 -2.27 -18.84
CA VAL A 349 -13.07 -2.74 -18.47
C VAL A 349 -12.34 -3.33 -19.67
N GLU A 350 -13.07 -3.75 -20.69
CA GLU A 350 -12.53 -4.31 -21.92
C GLU A 350 -11.62 -3.30 -22.64
N GLY A 351 -10.43 -3.74 -23.04
CA GLY A 351 -9.49 -2.90 -23.78
C GLY A 351 -8.79 -1.81 -22.95
N LEU A 352 -9.02 -1.73 -21.64
CA LEU A 352 -8.22 -0.86 -20.78
C LEU A 352 -6.74 -1.27 -20.82
N ASP A 353 -5.86 -0.27 -20.80
CA ASP A 353 -4.42 -0.51 -20.69
C ASP A 353 -4.14 -1.36 -19.44
N SER A 354 -3.32 -2.40 -19.60
CA SER A 354 -2.83 -3.28 -18.53
C SER A 354 -2.25 -2.56 -17.31
N GLY A 355 -1.84 -1.29 -17.47
CA GLY A 355 -1.39 -0.42 -16.39
C GLY A 355 -2.49 0.18 -15.51
N ILE A 356 -3.75 0.17 -15.93
CA ILE A 356 -4.86 0.75 -15.14
C ILE A 356 -5.35 -0.27 -14.11
N VAL A 357 -5.48 0.19 -12.87
CA VAL A 357 -6.06 -0.60 -11.78
C VAL A 357 -7.57 -0.49 -11.84
N CYS A 358 -8.28 -1.60 -12.08
CA CYS A 358 -9.74 -1.64 -11.96
C CYS A 358 -10.13 -2.20 -10.58
N ASP A 359 -10.96 -1.47 -9.85
CA ASP A 359 -11.55 -1.88 -8.57
C ASP A 359 -13.08 -1.86 -8.66
N VAL A 360 -13.72 -2.71 -7.87
CA VAL A 360 -15.18 -2.79 -7.75
C VAL A 360 -15.52 -2.74 -6.26
N THR A 361 -16.41 -1.83 -5.87
CA THR A 361 -16.95 -1.73 -4.51
C THR A 361 -18.46 -1.80 -4.55
N TRP A 362 -19.02 -2.63 -3.69
CA TRP A 362 -20.44 -2.72 -3.41
C TRP A 362 -20.77 -1.72 -2.29
N ARG A 363 -21.70 -0.79 -2.51
CA ARG A 363 -22.13 0.21 -1.53
C ARG A 363 -23.56 -0.11 -1.09
N SER A 364 -23.75 -0.56 0.15
CA SER A 364 -25.09 -0.59 0.74
C SER A 364 -25.44 0.83 1.19
N ASP A 365 -26.69 1.23 0.97
CA ASP A 365 -27.25 2.52 1.40
C ASP A 365 -27.39 2.67 2.93
N ALA A 366 -26.59 1.96 3.72
CA ALA A 366 -26.51 2.21 5.15
C ALA A 366 -26.03 3.65 5.34
N ALA A 367 -26.99 4.50 5.72
CA ALA A 367 -26.93 5.96 5.81
C ALA A 367 -25.53 6.52 6.10
N GLU A 368 -25.16 7.56 5.34
CA GLU A 368 -24.11 8.48 5.77
C GLU A 368 -24.33 8.79 7.26
N PRO A 369 -23.34 8.56 8.14
CA PRO A 369 -23.43 9.11 9.48
C PRO A 369 -23.44 10.62 9.30
N HIS A 370 -24.61 11.23 9.47
CA HIS A 370 -24.73 12.66 9.61
C HIS A 370 -23.72 13.14 10.67
N ALA A 371 -23.00 14.19 10.30
CA ALA A 371 -21.97 14.87 11.08
C ALA A 371 -22.38 15.20 12.52
#